data_AF-A0A8T8CRM7-F1
#
_entry.id   AF-A0A8T8CRM7-F1
#
_cell.length_a   1.000
_cell.length_b   1.000
_cell.length_c   1.000
_cell.angle_alpha   90.00
_cell.angle_beta   90.00
_cell.angle_gamma   90.00
#
_symmetry.space_group_name_H-M   'P 1'
#
loop_
_entity.id
_entity.type
_entity.pdbx_description
1 polymer ?
#
loop_
_entity_poly.entity_id
_entity_poly.type
_entity_poly.pdbx_seq_one_letter_code
_entity_poly.pdbx_strand_id
1 'polypeptide(L)'
;MTTLLLSVHSEALHAARTSGDFAAVIASLDNALNAAMIRKADLAKAEDKAIFGDGDLAEVRALIADCNSEIELIEKAIDGAEARRAKAAQDEAAIDIEALGKDAIAKAADLSKRWKKVYGLIEQARAELFECDALRRSLIATDGEFEKAKRPDLRVNLTTLRREAMEGPRAPIPARLSRPAIQADTLLLSFLSLGGPLDNRAGIRAQTKGVQSNADFRHQQAGD
;
A
#
# COMPACT_ATOMS: atom_id res chain seq x y z
N MET A 1 -28.72 25.07 41.26
CA MET A 1 -27.63 24.11 40.92
C MET A 1 -27.73 23.62 39.47
N THR A 2 -28.93 23.51 38.91
CA THR A 2 -29.25 23.16 37.51
C THR A 2 -28.54 24.01 36.46
N THR A 3 -28.42 25.32 36.70
CA THR A 3 -27.75 26.27 35.79
C THR A 3 -26.24 26.06 35.65
N LEU A 4 -25.59 25.43 36.64
CA LEU A 4 -24.13 25.18 36.65
C LEU A 4 -23.74 23.90 35.90
N LEU A 5 -24.62 22.88 35.84
CA LEU A 5 -24.35 21.65 35.09
C LEU A 5 -24.42 21.91 33.57
N LEU A 6 -25.44 22.63 33.12
CA LEU A 6 -25.57 23.06 31.72
C LEU A 6 -24.43 23.98 31.26
N SER A 7 -23.85 24.79 32.15
CA SER A 7 -22.70 25.65 31.78
C SER A 7 -21.44 24.83 31.50
N VAL A 8 -21.16 23.79 32.31
CA VAL A 8 -19.98 22.92 32.13
C VAL A 8 -20.09 22.11 30.84
N HIS A 9 -21.27 21.57 30.53
CA HIS A 9 -21.48 20.85 29.27
C HIS A 9 -21.41 21.77 28.04
N SER A 10 -21.90 23.00 28.16
CA SER A 10 -21.77 24.02 27.10
C SER A 10 -20.31 24.37 26.81
N GLU A 11 -19.50 24.60 27.85
CA GLU A 11 -18.07 24.86 27.71
C GLU A 11 -17.33 23.69 27.07
N ALA A 12 -17.60 22.46 27.53
CA ALA A 12 -17.01 21.25 26.95
C ALA A 12 -17.39 21.08 25.47
N LEU A 13 -18.63 21.37 25.11
CA LEU A 13 -19.11 21.34 23.73
C LEU A 13 -18.45 22.43 22.85
N HIS A 14 -18.17 23.60 23.41
CA HIS A 14 -17.44 24.68 22.74
C HIS A 14 -15.93 24.39 22.61
N ALA A 15 -15.36 23.62 23.53
CA ALA A 15 -13.96 23.22 23.49
C ALA A 15 -13.71 22.04 22.55
N ALA A 16 -14.69 21.15 22.34
CA ALA A 16 -14.56 19.96 21.49
C ALA A 16 -14.17 20.31 20.04
N ARG A 17 -13.21 19.56 19.48
CA ARG A 17 -12.71 19.76 18.11
C ARG A 17 -12.79 18.50 17.27
N THR A 18 -12.60 17.34 17.89
CA THR A 18 -12.56 16.05 17.19
C THR A 18 -13.85 15.26 17.37
N SER A 19 -14.07 14.27 16.50
CA SER A 19 -15.17 13.32 16.63
C SER A 19 -15.13 12.56 17.97
N GLY A 20 -13.94 12.31 18.50
CA GLY A 20 -13.71 11.73 19.83
C GLY A 20 -14.11 12.67 20.96
N ASP A 21 -13.75 13.95 20.87
CA ASP A 21 -14.13 14.95 21.88
C ASP A 21 -15.64 15.09 21.97
N PHE A 22 -16.33 15.19 20.82
CA PHE A 22 -17.79 15.26 20.81
C PHE A 22 -18.43 13.97 21.37
N ALA A 23 -17.85 12.79 21.12
CA ALA A 23 -18.34 11.54 21.70
C ALA A 23 -18.25 11.54 23.23
N ALA A 24 -17.17 12.08 23.80
CA ALA A 24 -17.00 12.20 25.25
C ALA A 24 -18.02 13.19 25.85
N VAL A 25 -18.30 14.29 25.16
CA VAL A 25 -19.33 15.27 25.60
C VAL A 25 -20.73 14.64 25.56
N ILE A 26 -21.08 13.90 24.51
CA ILE A 26 -22.36 13.18 24.39
C ILE A 26 -22.52 12.19 25.55
N ALA A 27 -21.52 11.35 25.81
CA ALA A 27 -21.57 10.38 26.90
C ALA A 27 -21.75 11.07 28.28
N SER A 28 -21.16 12.25 28.47
CA SER A 28 -21.38 13.04 29.68
C SER A 28 -22.80 13.61 29.76
N LEU A 29 -23.39 14.03 28.64
CA LEU A 29 -24.76 14.53 28.57
C LEU A 29 -25.78 13.39 28.78
N ASP A 30 -25.54 12.19 28.26
CA ASP A 30 -26.38 11.00 28.49
C ASP A 30 -26.45 10.63 29.98
N ASN A 31 -25.31 10.74 30.68
CA ASN A 31 -25.28 10.53 32.14
C ASN A 31 -26.11 11.59 32.88
N ALA A 32 -26.04 12.86 32.45
CA ALA A 32 -26.84 13.93 33.02
C ALA A 32 -28.35 13.74 32.73
N LEU A 33 -28.70 13.31 31.52
CA LEU A 33 -30.07 12.99 31.12
C LEU A 33 -30.65 11.87 31.99
N ASN A 34 -29.91 10.78 32.17
CA ASN A 34 -30.32 9.67 33.03
C ASN A 34 -30.53 10.13 34.48
N ALA A 35 -29.63 10.97 35.01
CA ALA A 35 -29.79 11.53 36.35
C ALA A 35 -31.03 12.43 36.48
N ALA A 36 -31.33 13.24 35.46
CA ALA A 36 -32.54 14.07 35.42
C ALA A 36 -33.82 13.22 35.33
N MET A 37 -33.82 12.15 34.53
CA MET A 37 -34.95 11.22 34.43
C MET A 37 -35.25 10.52 35.77
N ILE A 38 -34.21 10.08 36.50
CA ILE A 38 -34.36 9.49 37.85
C ILE A 38 -34.98 10.54 38.80
N ARG A 39 -34.47 11.77 38.78
CA ARG A 39 -34.99 12.87 39.61
C ARG A 39 -36.47 13.15 39.31
N LYS A 40 -36.86 13.17 38.04
CA LYS A 40 -38.27 13.33 37.62
C LYS A 40 -39.15 12.22 38.17
N ALA A 41 -38.69 10.97 38.13
CA ALA A 41 -39.43 9.84 38.69
C ALA A 41 -39.61 9.94 40.21
N ASP A 42 -38.61 10.44 40.93
CA ASP A 42 -38.72 10.68 42.38
C ASP A 42 -39.62 11.87 42.72
N LEU A 43 -39.59 12.94 41.91
CA LEU A 43 -40.53 14.06 42.04
C LEU A 43 -41.97 13.65 41.77
N ALA A 44 -42.23 12.74 40.83
CA ALA A 44 -43.57 12.21 40.60
C ALA A 44 -44.11 11.46 41.83
N LYS A 45 -43.28 10.66 42.50
CA LYS A 45 -43.66 10.00 43.78
C LYS A 45 -43.93 11.03 44.90
N ALA A 46 -43.19 12.13 44.90
CA ALA A 46 -43.41 13.22 45.86
C ALA A 46 -44.71 13.99 45.57
N GLU A 47 -45.06 14.15 44.29
CA GLU A 47 -46.33 14.75 43.87
C GLU A 47 -47.50 13.90 44.36
N ASP A 48 -47.45 12.58 44.15
CA ASP A 48 -48.46 11.65 44.65
C ASP A 48 -48.67 11.80 46.17
N LYS A 49 -47.60 11.93 46.95
CA LYS A 49 -47.70 12.14 48.41
C LYS A 49 -48.29 13.49 48.78
N ALA A 50 -47.90 14.56 48.09
CA ALA A 50 -48.42 15.90 48.32
C ALA A 50 -49.92 16.01 48.02
N ILE A 51 -50.43 15.26 47.03
CA ILE A 51 -51.88 15.17 46.73
C ILE A 51 -52.68 14.62 47.91
N PHE A 52 -52.12 13.69 48.68
CA PHE A 52 -52.77 13.12 49.87
C PHE A 52 -52.58 13.95 51.15
N GLY A 53 -52.05 15.17 51.04
CA GLY A 53 -51.94 16.13 52.15
C GLY A 53 -50.58 16.14 52.86
N ASP A 54 -49.62 15.34 52.42
CA ASP A 54 -48.23 15.33 52.92
C ASP A 54 -47.32 16.15 51.99
N GLY A 55 -47.39 17.48 52.08
CA GLY A 55 -46.45 18.41 51.43
C GLY A 55 -47.07 19.55 50.63
N ASP A 56 -46.22 20.36 49.99
CA ASP A 56 -46.62 21.46 49.10
C ASP A 56 -46.69 20.98 47.64
N LEU A 57 -47.91 20.77 47.15
CA LEU A 57 -48.17 20.33 45.78
C LEU A 57 -47.71 21.35 44.72
N ALA A 58 -47.80 22.65 45.03
CA ALA A 58 -47.41 23.70 44.08
C ALA A 58 -45.89 23.72 43.87
N GLU A 59 -45.13 23.56 44.96
CA GLU A 59 -43.67 23.47 44.91
C GLU A 59 -43.20 22.24 44.11
N VAL A 60 -43.77 21.05 44.38
CA VAL A 60 -43.38 19.82 43.66
C VAL A 60 -43.68 19.93 42.16
N ARG A 61 -44.81 20.52 41.77
CA ARG A 61 -45.14 20.75 40.36
C ARG A 61 -44.20 21.72 39.67
N ALA A 62 -43.75 22.77 40.38
CA ALA A 62 -42.73 23.68 39.85
C ALA A 62 -41.41 22.94 39.60
N LEU A 63 -40.97 22.09 40.53
CA LEU A 63 -39.77 21.27 40.38
C LEU A 63 -39.87 20.27 39.22
N ILE A 64 -41.04 19.67 38.99
CA ILE A 64 -41.29 18.79 37.84
C ILE A 64 -41.18 19.58 36.53
N ALA A 65 -41.76 20.78 36.47
CA ALA A 65 -41.67 21.64 35.29
C ALA A 65 -40.21 22.02 34.99
N ASP A 66 -39.46 22.44 36.01
CA ASP A 66 -38.03 22.74 35.88
C ASP A 66 -37.23 21.52 35.41
N CYS A 67 -37.51 20.34 35.94
CA CYS A 67 -36.86 19.10 35.54
C CYS A 67 -37.19 18.69 34.10
N ASN A 68 -38.41 18.95 33.62
CA ASN A 68 -38.78 18.73 32.22
C ASN A 68 -38.01 19.68 31.30
N SER A 69 -37.91 20.97 31.66
CA SER A 69 -37.10 21.92 30.89
C SER A 69 -35.61 21.56 30.89
N GLU A 70 -35.07 21.04 32.00
CA GLU A 70 -33.69 20.52 32.05
C GLU A 70 -33.49 19.36 31.07
N ILE A 71 -34.42 18.39 31.06
CA ILE A 71 -34.39 17.24 30.14
C ILE A 71 -34.41 17.70 28.68
N GLU A 72 -35.35 18.57 28.31
CA GLU A 72 -35.46 19.09 26.93
C GLU A 72 -34.18 19.81 26.47
N LEU A 73 -33.53 20.57 27.38
CA LEU A 73 -32.27 21.24 27.07
C LEU A 73 -31.11 20.26 26.87
N ILE A 74 -31.05 19.19 27.67
CA ILE A 74 -30.02 18.15 27.55
C ILE A 74 -30.20 17.36 26.25
N GLU A 75 -31.42 16.95 25.92
CA GLU A 75 -31.73 16.26 24.67
C GLU A 75 -31.32 17.10 23.45
N LYS A 76 -31.68 18.39 23.45
CA LYS A 76 -31.28 19.31 22.37
C LYS A 76 -29.76 19.49 22.28
N ALA A 77 -29.07 19.46 23.42
CA ALA A 77 -27.61 19.54 23.45
C ALA A 77 -26.96 18.28 22.86
N ILE A 78 -27.54 17.09 23.14
CA ILE A 78 -27.11 15.81 22.56
C ILE A 78 -27.26 15.84 21.04
N ASP A 79 -28.45 16.19 20.53
CA ASP A 79 -28.71 16.27 19.08
C ASP A 79 -27.71 17.20 18.37
N GLY A 80 -27.47 18.38 18.97
CA GLY A 80 -26.50 19.34 18.45
C GLY A 80 -25.06 18.83 18.48
N ALA A 81 -24.69 18.06 19.51
CA ALA A 81 -23.37 17.44 19.62
C ALA A 81 -23.18 16.29 18.61
N GLU A 82 -24.21 15.47 18.39
CA GLU A 82 -24.19 14.39 17.41
C GLU A 82 -23.99 14.90 15.98
N ALA A 83 -24.70 15.96 15.59
CA ALA A 83 -24.53 16.58 14.28
C ALA A 83 -23.09 17.10 14.07
N ARG A 84 -22.51 17.73 15.10
CA ARG A 84 -21.11 18.21 15.05
C ARG A 84 -20.10 17.08 15.03
N ARG A 85 -20.35 16.01 15.79
CA ARG A 85 -19.54 14.80 15.79
C ARG A 85 -19.48 14.15 14.41
N ALA A 86 -20.64 13.98 13.77
CA ALA A 86 -20.73 13.39 12.44
C ALA A 86 -19.93 14.19 11.42
N LYS A 87 -20.02 15.52 11.47
CA LYS A 87 -19.23 16.41 10.62
C LYS A 87 -17.73 16.29 10.89
N ALA A 88 -17.31 16.33 12.16
CA ALA A 88 -15.89 16.20 12.53
C ALA A 88 -15.30 14.86 12.06
N ALA A 89 -16.06 13.76 12.17
CA ALA A 89 -15.63 12.45 11.67
C ALA A 89 -15.46 12.42 10.14
N GLN A 90 -16.33 13.12 9.39
CA GLN A 90 -16.20 13.25 7.94
C GLN A 90 -14.97 14.06 7.55
N ASP A 91 -14.73 15.19 8.24
CA ASP A 91 -13.58 16.05 7.98
C ASP A 91 -12.26 15.34 8.31
N GLU A 92 -12.20 14.59 9.42
CA GLU A 92 -11.06 13.76 9.81
C GLU A 92 -10.77 12.67 8.77
N ALA A 93 -11.80 11.93 8.33
CA ALA A 93 -11.65 10.91 7.30
C ALA A 93 -11.19 11.51 5.96
N ALA A 94 -11.64 12.72 5.61
CA ALA A 94 -11.21 13.42 4.41
C ALA A 94 -9.72 13.78 4.47
N ILE A 95 -9.21 14.21 5.63
CA ILE A 95 -7.79 14.49 5.84
C ILE A 95 -6.94 13.23 5.65
N ASP A 96 -7.38 12.09 6.20
CA ASP A 96 -6.67 10.82 6.05
C ASP A 96 -6.62 10.38 4.58
N ILE A 97 -7.72 10.54 3.84
CA ILE A 97 -7.77 10.23 2.40
C ILE A 97 -6.87 11.19 1.61
N GLU A 98 -6.83 12.48 1.95
CA GLU A 98 -5.93 13.43 1.30
C GLU A 98 -4.46 13.07 1.55
N ALA A 99 -4.11 12.64 2.76
CA ALA A 99 -2.76 12.17 3.09
C ALA A 99 -2.38 10.93 2.28
N LEU A 100 -3.30 9.96 2.15
CA LEU A 100 -3.12 8.80 1.29
C LEU A 100 -2.94 9.20 -0.19
N GLY A 101 -3.70 10.20 -0.66
CA GLY A 101 -3.56 10.73 -2.02
C GLY A 101 -2.19 11.36 -2.27
N LYS A 102 -1.69 12.17 -1.32
CA LYS A 102 -0.35 12.79 -1.41
C LYS A 102 0.77 11.73 -1.44
N ASP A 103 0.68 10.73 -0.56
CA ASP A 103 1.63 9.61 -0.53
C ASP A 103 1.59 8.79 -1.85
N ALA A 104 0.41 8.53 -2.40
CA ALA A 104 0.26 7.84 -3.67
C ALA A 104 0.89 8.63 -4.84
N ILE A 105 0.71 9.95 -4.89
CA ILE A 105 1.33 10.82 -5.90
C ILE A 105 2.86 10.80 -5.76
N ALA A 106 3.39 10.89 -4.54
CA ALA A 106 4.83 10.83 -4.29
C ALA A 106 5.43 9.50 -4.77
N LYS A 107 4.78 8.37 -4.42
CA LYS A 107 5.18 7.03 -4.87
C LYS A 107 5.11 6.89 -6.39
N ALA A 108 4.08 7.44 -7.04
CA ALA A 108 3.95 7.42 -8.49
C ALA A 108 5.06 8.23 -9.18
N ALA A 109 5.42 9.40 -8.64
CA ALA A 109 6.52 10.21 -9.15
C ALA A 109 7.86 9.48 -9.05
N ASP A 110 8.13 8.82 -7.92
CA ASP A 110 9.34 8.04 -7.74
C ASP A 110 9.37 6.80 -8.64
N LEU A 111 8.25 6.11 -8.82
CA LEU A 111 8.13 5.02 -9.79
C LEU A 111 8.44 5.50 -11.22
N SER A 112 7.93 6.67 -11.63
CA SER A 112 8.22 7.27 -12.93
C SER A 112 9.71 7.55 -13.12
N LYS A 113 10.39 8.12 -12.11
CA LYS A 113 11.84 8.35 -12.14
C LYS A 113 12.61 7.04 -12.30
N ARG A 114 12.21 5.97 -11.59
CA ARG A 114 12.84 4.66 -11.69
C ARG A 114 12.67 4.06 -13.09
N TRP A 115 11.48 4.17 -13.68
CA TRP A 115 11.23 3.72 -15.06
C TRP A 115 12.07 4.46 -16.09
N LYS A 116 12.17 5.78 -15.99
CA LYS A 116 13.06 6.59 -16.86
C LYS A 116 14.52 6.14 -16.75
N LYS A 117 14.98 5.83 -15.54
CA LYS A 117 16.34 5.30 -15.33
C LYS A 117 16.51 3.92 -15.95
N VAL A 118 15.56 3.01 -15.77
CA VAL A 118 15.59 1.66 -16.39
C VAL A 118 15.64 1.78 -17.92
N TYR A 119 14.81 2.64 -18.50
CA TYR A 119 14.84 2.92 -19.94
C TYR A 119 16.22 3.38 -20.41
N GLY A 120 16.80 4.37 -19.73
CA GLY A 120 18.14 4.87 -20.08
C GLY A 120 19.22 3.79 -20.00
N LEU A 121 19.17 2.93 -18.97
CA LEU A 121 20.11 1.81 -18.82
C LEU A 121 19.94 0.76 -19.91
N ILE A 122 18.71 0.47 -20.34
CA ILE A 122 18.43 -0.47 -21.43
C ILE A 122 19.02 0.07 -22.74
N GLU A 123 18.81 1.34 -23.06
CA GLU A 123 19.35 1.93 -24.29
C GLU A 123 20.88 1.99 -24.28
N GLN A 124 21.49 2.30 -23.13
CA GLN A 124 22.95 2.23 -22.97
C GLN A 124 23.46 0.80 -23.19
N ALA A 125 22.84 -0.19 -22.56
CA ALA A 125 23.21 -1.59 -22.75
C ALA A 125 23.05 -2.03 -24.23
N ARG A 126 22.00 -1.58 -24.92
CA ARG A 126 21.81 -1.86 -26.35
C ARG A 126 22.93 -1.26 -27.21
N ALA A 127 23.30 0.00 -26.96
CA ALA A 127 24.38 0.66 -27.68
C ALA A 127 25.72 -0.07 -27.50
N GLU A 128 26.08 -0.39 -26.26
CA GLU A 128 27.32 -1.13 -25.95
C GLU A 128 27.35 -2.53 -26.58
N LEU A 129 26.21 -3.22 -26.61
CA LEU A 129 26.11 -4.52 -27.28
C LEU A 129 26.33 -4.41 -28.80
N PHE A 130 25.91 -3.31 -29.44
CA PHE A 130 26.18 -3.08 -30.86
C PHE A 130 27.67 -2.83 -31.12
N GLU A 131 28.34 -2.04 -30.28
CA GLU A 131 29.78 -1.81 -30.36
C GLU A 131 30.57 -3.11 -30.11
N CYS A 132 30.16 -3.90 -29.13
CA CYS A 132 30.76 -5.21 -28.86
C CYS A 132 30.62 -6.16 -30.05
N ASP A 133 29.46 -6.18 -30.71
CA ASP A 133 29.26 -6.99 -31.93
C ASP A 133 30.14 -6.51 -33.10
N ALA A 134 30.24 -5.18 -33.30
CA ALA A 134 31.10 -4.62 -34.34
C ALA A 134 32.57 -5.00 -34.12
N LEU A 135 33.09 -4.83 -32.90
CA LEU A 135 34.45 -5.23 -32.52
C LEU A 135 34.66 -6.73 -32.69
N ARG A 136 33.68 -7.53 -32.28
CA ARG A 136 33.71 -8.98 -32.43
C ARG A 136 33.85 -9.41 -33.89
N ARG A 137 33.03 -8.85 -34.79
CA ARG A 137 33.09 -9.16 -36.23
C ARG A 137 34.43 -8.75 -36.82
N SER A 138 34.99 -7.61 -36.41
CA SER A 138 36.34 -7.20 -36.80
C SER A 138 37.40 -8.21 -36.36
N LEU A 139 37.38 -8.63 -35.10
CA LEU A 139 38.34 -9.60 -34.57
C LEU A 139 38.23 -10.97 -35.25
N ILE A 140 37.02 -11.43 -35.56
CA ILE A 140 36.82 -12.67 -36.33
C ILE A 140 37.46 -12.57 -37.72
N ALA A 141 37.30 -11.44 -38.40
CA ALA A 141 37.92 -11.21 -39.71
C ALA A 141 39.46 -11.22 -39.60
N THR A 142 40.02 -10.56 -38.59
CA THR A 142 41.47 -10.55 -38.33
C THR A 142 42.01 -11.94 -37.98
N ASP A 143 41.30 -12.71 -37.15
CA ASP A 143 41.66 -14.09 -36.82
C ASP A 143 41.72 -14.98 -38.09
N GLY A 144 40.82 -14.75 -39.05
CA GLY A 144 40.84 -15.43 -40.35
C GLY A 144 42.09 -15.12 -41.18
N GLU A 145 42.62 -13.90 -41.11
CA GLU A 145 43.89 -13.54 -41.75
C GLU A 145 45.08 -14.21 -41.06
N PHE A 146 45.09 -14.28 -39.73
CA PHE A 146 46.11 -15.01 -38.99
C PHE A 146 46.10 -16.51 -39.28
N GLU A 147 44.92 -17.10 -39.49
CA GLU A 147 44.78 -18.49 -39.90
C GLU A 147 45.40 -18.74 -41.28
N LYS A 148 45.12 -17.89 -42.27
CA LYS A 148 45.75 -17.95 -43.60
C LYS A 148 47.27 -17.81 -43.53
N ALA A 149 47.76 -16.94 -42.65
CA ALA A 149 49.19 -16.72 -42.42
C ALA A 149 49.85 -17.80 -41.54
N LYS A 150 49.10 -18.79 -41.05
CA LYS A 150 49.57 -19.85 -40.12
C LYS A 150 50.21 -19.29 -38.84
N ARG A 151 49.65 -18.21 -38.29
CA ARG A 151 50.08 -17.54 -37.05
C ARG A 151 49.05 -17.71 -35.93
N PRO A 152 48.89 -18.91 -35.36
CA PRO A 152 47.89 -19.17 -34.32
C PRO A 152 48.20 -18.44 -33.01
N ASP A 153 49.46 -18.04 -32.80
CA ASP A 153 49.93 -17.28 -31.64
C ASP A 153 49.31 -15.88 -31.51
N LEU A 154 48.82 -15.31 -32.62
CA LEU A 154 48.22 -13.97 -32.66
C LEU A 154 46.70 -13.98 -32.49
N ARG A 155 46.07 -15.16 -32.41
CA ARG A 155 44.62 -15.30 -32.35
C ARG A 155 44.05 -14.95 -30.99
N VAL A 156 42.88 -14.32 -30.98
CA VAL A 156 42.21 -13.90 -29.74
C VAL A 156 41.08 -14.84 -29.37
N ASN A 157 41.12 -15.40 -28.15
CA ASN A 157 40.01 -16.21 -27.64
C ASN A 157 38.87 -15.34 -27.11
N LEU A 158 37.91 -15.03 -27.97
CA LEU A 158 36.74 -14.21 -27.67
C LEU A 158 35.85 -14.77 -26.54
N THR A 159 35.85 -16.10 -26.33
CA THR A 159 35.06 -16.72 -25.25
C THR A 159 35.68 -16.45 -23.89
N THR A 160 37.00 -16.58 -23.79
CA THR A 160 37.76 -16.28 -22.57
C THR A 160 37.63 -14.81 -22.20
N LEU A 161 37.82 -13.92 -23.20
CA LEU A 161 37.69 -12.47 -23.03
C LEU A 161 36.33 -12.08 -22.46
N ARG A 162 35.23 -12.59 -23.02
CA ARG A 162 33.88 -12.31 -22.52
C ARG A 162 33.68 -12.84 -21.10
N ARG A 163 34.14 -14.07 -20.82
CA ARG A 163 33.95 -14.68 -19.49
C ARG A 163 34.62 -13.85 -18.40
N GLU A 164 35.85 -13.42 -18.63
CA GLU A 164 36.61 -12.59 -17.69
C GLU A 164 35.97 -11.21 -17.54
N ALA A 165 35.51 -10.59 -18.63
CA ALA A 165 34.84 -9.29 -18.58
C ALA A 165 33.47 -9.31 -17.88
N MET A 166 32.76 -10.45 -17.89
CA MET A 166 31.45 -10.62 -17.26
C MET A 166 31.53 -11.20 -15.84
N GLU A 167 32.74 -11.45 -15.34
CA GLU A 167 32.96 -11.91 -13.97
C GLU A 167 32.85 -10.73 -13.00
N GLY A 168 32.06 -10.90 -11.94
CA GLY A 168 31.89 -9.84 -10.96
C GLY A 168 30.83 -10.13 -9.90
N PRO A 169 30.82 -9.33 -8.81
CA PRO A 169 29.85 -9.46 -7.74
C PRO A 169 28.43 -9.18 -8.25
N ARG A 170 27.47 -9.98 -7.81
CA ARG A 170 26.05 -9.84 -8.16
C ARG A 170 25.27 -9.19 -7.03
N ALA A 171 24.31 -8.35 -7.39
CA ALA A 171 23.37 -7.81 -6.43
C ALA A 171 22.52 -8.94 -5.83
N PRO A 172 22.25 -8.94 -4.51
CA PRO A 172 21.38 -9.93 -3.89
C PRO A 172 19.92 -9.72 -4.34
N ILE A 173 19.20 -10.83 -4.53
CA ILE A 173 17.78 -10.81 -4.88
C ILE A 173 16.98 -10.36 -3.64
N PRO A 174 16.11 -9.34 -3.76
CA PRO A 174 15.22 -8.92 -2.68
C PRO A 174 14.27 -10.03 -2.22
N ALA A 175 13.93 -10.05 -0.92
CA ALA A 175 13.11 -11.10 -0.32
C ALA A 175 11.69 -11.22 -0.91
N ARG A 176 11.16 -10.14 -1.50
CA ARG A 176 9.82 -10.13 -2.11
C ARG A 176 9.87 -9.43 -3.46
N LEU A 177 9.79 -10.24 -4.52
CA LEU A 177 9.61 -9.78 -5.89
C LEU A 177 8.28 -10.30 -6.45
N SER A 178 7.67 -9.51 -7.31
CA SER A 178 6.52 -9.96 -8.08
C SER A 178 6.98 -10.98 -9.14
N ARG A 179 6.07 -11.85 -9.60
CA ARG A 179 6.37 -12.82 -10.67
C ARG A 179 6.95 -12.15 -11.93
N PRO A 180 6.42 -11.01 -12.43
CA PRO A 180 7.00 -10.32 -13.57
C PRO A 180 8.43 -9.81 -13.31
N ALA A 181 8.70 -9.30 -12.09
CA ALA A 181 10.04 -8.83 -11.74
C ALA A 181 11.06 -9.98 -11.69
N ILE A 182 10.65 -11.16 -11.20
CA ILE A 182 11.49 -12.37 -11.22
C ILE A 182 11.80 -12.79 -12.67
N GLN A 183 10.81 -12.74 -13.56
CA GLN A 183 11.02 -13.09 -14.98
C GLN A 183 11.98 -12.11 -15.67
N ALA A 184 11.83 -10.80 -15.42
CA ALA A 184 12.73 -9.79 -15.94
C ALA A 184 14.16 -9.98 -15.42
N ASP A 185 14.34 -10.24 -14.12
CA ASP A 185 15.64 -10.53 -13.51
C ASP A 185 16.30 -11.77 -14.13
N THR A 186 15.53 -12.86 -14.26
CA THR A 186 16.01 -14.10 -14.90
C THR A 186 16.50 -13.84 -16.33
N LEU A 187 15.75 -13.02 -17.10
CA LEU A 187 16.15 -12.64 -18.46
C LEU A 187 17.43 -11.80 -18.46
N LEU A 188 17.55 -10.80 -17.58
CA LEU A 188 18.75 -9.97 -17.46
C LEU A 188 19.98 -10.80 -17.10
N LEU A 189 19.85 -11.72 -16.14
CA LEU A 189 20.93 -12.63 -15.74
C LEU A 189 21.32 -13.60 -16.87
N SER A 190 20.40 -13.93 -17.78
CA SER A 190 20.71 -14.78 -18.94
C SER A 190 21.70 -14.13 -19.92
N PHE A 191 21.79 -12.80 -19.98
CA PHE A 191 22.80 -12.12 -20.79
C PHE A 191 24.22 -12.29 -20.23
N LEU A 192 24.33 -12.54 -18.91
CA LEU A 192 25.60 -12.72 -18.21
C LEU A 192 26.05 -14.18 -18.18
N SER A 193 25.17 -15.14 -18.47
CA SER A 193 25.49 -16.56 -18.39
C SER A 193 26.22 -17.10 -19.63
N LEU A 194 27.05 -18.11 -19.41
CA LEU A 194 27.59 -18.96 -20.47
C LEU A 194 26.45 -19.81 -21.06
N GLY A 195 26.35 -19.84 -22.39
CA GLY A 195 25.25 -20.46 -23.13
C GLY A 195 23.99 -19.60 -23.26
N GLY A 196 23.99 -18.38 -22.73
CA GLY A 196 22.89 -17.41 -22.89
C GLY A 196 22.84 -16.77 -24.30
N PRO A 197 21.93 -15.80 -24.53
CA PRO A 197 21.69 -15.21 -25.85
C PRO A 197 22.92 -14.58 -26.52
N LEU A 198 23.91 -14.14 -25.72
CA LEU A 198 25.16 -13.55 -26.20
C LEU A 198 26.31 -14.57 -26.35
N ASP A 199 26.07 -15.85 -26.06
CA ASP A 199 27.05 -16.92 -26.26
C ASP A 199 26.83 -17.61 -27.62
N ASN A 200 27.87 -17.67 -28.44
CA ASN A 200 27.83 -18.36 -29.74
C ASN A 200 27.68 -19.87 -29.61
N ARG A 201 27.91 -20.45 -28.42
CA ARG A 201 27.67 -21.88 -28.16
C ARG A 201 26.18 -22.22 -28.05
N ALA A 202 25.28 -21.25 -27.99
CA ALA A 202 23.84 -21.49 -27.97
C ALA A 202 23.37 -22.31 -29.20
N GLY A 203 23.96 -22.07 -30.38
CA GLY A 203 23.70 -22.87 -31.58
C GLY A 203 24.43 -24.22 -31.63
N ILE A 204 25.62 -24.32 -31.02
CA ILE A 204 26.45 -25.54 -31.07
C ILE A 204 25.89 -26.63 -30.14
N ARG A 205 25.36 -26.27 -28.96
CA ARG A 205 24.74 -27.26 -28.04
C ARG A 205 23.35 -27.72 -28.48
N ALA A 206 22.67 -26.96 -29.35
CA ALA A 206 21.40 -27.41 -29.94
C ALA A 206 21.58 -28.60 -30.90
N GLN A 207 22.78 -28.78 -31.48
CA GLN A 207 23.10 -29.91 -32.37
C GLN A 207 23.85 -31.08 -31.70
N THR A 208 24.25 -30.98 -30.42
CA THR A 208 24.97 -32.07 -29.73
C THR A 208 24.20 -32.70 -28.57
N LYS A 209 22.88 -32.69 -28.65
CA LYS A 209 22.06 -33.65 -27.92
C LYS A 209 21.42 -34.57 -28.94
N GLY A 210 22.07 -35.70 -29.18
CA GLY A 210 21.38 -36.88 -29.68
C GLY A 210 20.20 -37.15 -28.75
N VAL A 211 19.03 -36.73 -29.19
CA VAL A 211 17.74 -37.05 -28.60
C VAL A 211 16.95 -37.57 -29.77
N GLN A 212 16.72 -38.89 -29.75
CA GLN A 212 15.80 -39.56 -30.65
C GLN A 212 14.48 -38.80 -30.63
N SER A 213 14.02 -38.38 -31.81
CA SER A 213 12.70 -37.79 -31.93
C SER A 213 11.65 -38.90 -31.79
N ASN A 214 10.52 -38.60 -31.16
CA ASN A 214 9.37 -39.50 -31.03
C ASN A 214 8.76 -39.98 -32.37
N ALA A 215 9.36 -39.65 -33.53
CA ALA A 215 8.99 -40.22 -34.82
C ALA A 215 9.45 -41.68 -34.99
N ASP A 216 10.45 -42.14 -34.23
CA ASP A 216 11.00 -43.51 -34.37
C ASP A 216 10.16 -44.59 -33.65
N PHE A 217 9.21 -44.21 -32.80
CA PHE A 217 8.31 -45.17 -32.13
C PHE A 217 7.07 -45.56 -32.95
N ARG A 218 6.83 -44.95 -34.12
CA ARG A 218 5.66 -45.27 -34.97
C ARG A 218 5.95 -46.19 -36.15
N HIS A 219 7.21 -46.61 -36.36
CA HIS A 219 7.57 -47.54 -37.42
C HIS A 219 7.90 -48.97 -36.97
N GLN A 220 7.69 -49.32 -35.69
CA GLN A 220 7.86 -50.70 -35.18
C GLN A 220 6.54 -51.44 -34.88
N GLN A 221 5.38 -50.89 -35.25
CA GLN A 221 4.08 -51.57 -35.13
C GLN A 221 3.35 -51.81 -36.46
N ALA A 222 4.07 -51.76 -37.59
CA ALA A 222 3.51 -52.16 -38.88
C ALA A 222 4.55 -52.99 -39.65
N GLY A 223 4.44 -54.31 -39.55
CA GLY A 223 5.25 -55.26 -40.33
C GLY A 223 5.40 -56.60 -39.62
N ASP A 224 4.39 -57.45 -39.83
CA ASP A 224 4.32 -58.92 -39.72
C ASP A 224 4.94 -59.64 -38.50
#